data_AF-A0A970R3U9-F1
#
_entry.id   AF-A0A970R3U9-F1
#
_cell.length_a   1.000
_cell.length_b   1.000
_cell.length_c   1.000
_cell.angle_alpha   90.00
_cell.angle_beta   90.00
_cell.angle_gamma   90.00
#
_symmetry.space_group_name_H-M   'P 1'
#
loop_
_entity.id
_entity.type
_entity.pdbx_description
1 polymer ?
#
loop_
_entity_poly.entity_id
_entity_poly.type
_entity_poly.pdbx_seq_one_letter_code
_entity_poly.pdbx_strand_id
1 'polypeptide(L)'
;MLAEFSFVRHPVVKLLRYGHLLVPGVERVDVVYYDEQQQQLAGRTTRTGLELPYGEPMDISCCTVAMEKLRKGRAPFEWLQKEALPWIDVDTENISNDLLSELQKLVLMIAVGNPDLRPGSDLVFFYFRPDFSNLGMTTSTKTVTMREKDLVGRAYAASVAALIAEAHDDKFMWDDFEQAFKANGAIIENLRSQLKQMRGMYRERLVDSCRFYLKNLSEQYQRNYQFSAGALEQIRRYEGEYFRLENAIKAGVRIANNLHPAGGQ
;
A
#
# COMPACT_ATOMS: atom_id res chain seq x y z
N MET A 1 14.06 -1.34 8.81
CA MET A 1 13.41 -2.35 7.96
C MET A 1 11.96 -1.89 7.81
N LEU A 2 11.63 -1.21 6.71
CA LEU A 2 10.25 -0.76 6.47
C LEU A 2 9.42 -2.03 6.26
N ALA A 3 8.41 -2.24 7.11
CA ALA A 3 7.40 -3.26 6.87
C ALA A 3 6.65 -2.86 5.61
N GLU A 4 7.10 -3.35 4.47
CA GLU A 4 6.37 -3.17 3.22
C GLU A 4 5.02 -3.85 3.37
N PHE A 5 3.97 -3.08 3.13
CA PHE A 5 2.62 -3.55 3.32
C PHE A 5 2.31 -4.71 2.38
N SER A 6 1.52 -5.67 2.86
CA SER A 6 1.17 -6.90 2.12
C SER A 6 0.55 -6.63 0.76
N PHE A 7 -0.09 -5.48 0.53
CA PHE A 7 -0.79 -5.13 -0.71
C PHE A 7 0.09 -4.54 -1.82
N VAL A 8 1.35 -4.18 -1.56
CA VAL A 8 2.22 -3.51 -2.55
C VAL A 8 2.84 -4.48 -3.56
N ARG A 9 2.93 -5.77 -3.21
CA ARG A 9 3.65 -6.78 -4.01
C ARG A 9 2.70 -7.65 -4.83
N HIS A 10 3.22 -8.17 -5.94
CA HIS A 10 2.51 -9.11 -6.81
C HIS A 10 1.93 -10.27 -5.98
N PRO A 11 0.65 -10.67 -6.17
CA PRO A 11 -0.05 -11.63 -5.30
C PRO A 11 0.72 -12.94 -5.05
N VAL A 12 1.32 -13.48 -6.12
CA VAL A 12 2.12 -14.72 -6.05
C VAL A 12 3.37 -14.60 -5.16
N VAL A 13 3.96 -13.41 -5.04
CA VAL A 13 5.11 -13.19 -4.13
C VAL A 13 4.67 -13.28 -2.67
N LYS A 14 3.41 -12.96 -2.35
CA LYS A 14 2.89 -13.11 -0.99
C LYS A 14 2.84 -14.57 -0.56
N LEU A 15 2.67 -15.50 -1.50
CA LEU A 15 2.69 -16.94 -1.20
C LEU A 15 4.02 -17.38 -0.57
N LEU A 16 5.15 -16.73 -0.90
CA LEU A 16 6.45 -17.07 -0.30
C LEU A 16 6.46 -16.86 1.22
N ARG A 17 5.69 -15.89 1.72
CA ARG A 17 5.54 -15.64 3.17
C ARG A 17 4.87 -16.82 3.88
N TYR A 18 3.93 -17.47 3.19
CA TYR A 18 3.12 -18.55 3.72
C TYR A 18 3.58 -19.93 3.24
N GLY A 19 4.53 -20.02 2.30
CA GLY A 19 4.88 -21.27 1.63
C GLY A 19 5.27 -22.40 2.58
N HIS A 20 6.04 -22.08 3.61
CA HIS A 20 6.44 -23.05 4.64
C HIS A 20 5.32 -23.41 5.64
N LEU A 21 4.31 -22.55 5.79
CA LEU A 21 3.13 -22.83 6.61
C LEU A 21 2.11 -23.67 5.84
N LEU A 22 1.96 -23.41 4.54
CA LEU A 22 1.07 -24.14 3.64
C LEU A 22 1.55 -25.56 3.43
N VAL A 23 2.86 -25.71 3.22
CA VAL A 23 3.48 -27.00 2.93
C VAL A 23 4.52 -27.28 4.01
N PRO A 24 4.11 -27.84 5.17
CA PRO A 24 5.03 -28.22 6.23
C PRO A 24 6.17 -29.06 5.66
N GLY A 25 7.41 -28.66 5.96
CA GLY A 25 8.62 -29.37 5.55
C GLY A 25 9.08 -29.13 4.10
N VAL A 26 8.40 -28.33 3.29
CA VAL A 26 8.93 -27.93 1.97
C VAL A 26 10.34 -27.36 2.11
N GLU A 27 11.28 -27.76 1.25
CA GLU A 27 12.66 -27.29 1.38
C GLU A 27 12.83 -25.88 0.81
N ARG A 28 12.14 -25.65 -0.30
CA ARG A 28 12.26 -24.48 -1.15
C ARG A 28 10.92 -24.21 -1.82
N VAL A 29 10.59 -22.93 -1.97
CA VAL A 29 9.48 -22.49 -2.81
C VAL A 29 10.01 -21.46 -3.79
N ASP A 30 9.76 -21.70 -5.07
CA ASP A 30 10.06 -20.72 -6.12
C ASP A 30 8.77 -20.18 -6.70
N VAL A 31 8.81 -18.92 -7.13
CA VAL A 31 7.74 -18.29 -7.87
C VAL A 31 8.30 -17.61 -9.11
N VAL A 32 7.57 -17.76 -10.21
CA VAL A 32 7.85 -17.08 -11.47
C VAL A 32 6.58 -16.34 -11.87
N TYR A 33 6.69 -15.04 -12.04
CA TYR A 33 5.54 -14.17 -12.35
C TYR A 33 5.94 -13.08 -13.33
N TYR A 34 4.95 -12.45 -13.95
CA TYR A 34 5.19 -11.29 -14.80
C TYR A 34 5.17 -10.01 -13.95
N ASP A 35 6.30 -9.30 -13.90
CA ASP A 35 6.40 -8.01 -13.24
C ASP A 35 5.91 -6.90 -14.18
N GLU A 36 4.77 -6.30 -13.85
CA GLU A 36 4.17 -5.21 -14.63
C GLU A 36 5.03 -3.94 -14.66
N GLN A 37 5.73 -3.63 -13.57
CA GLN A 37 6.52 -2.41 -13.47
C GLN A 37 7.75 -2.48 -14.36
N GLN A 38 8.35 -3.68 -14.45
CA GLN A 38 9.53 -3.94 -15.26
C GLN A 38 9.21 -4.54 -16.64
N GLN A 39 7.95 -4.87 -16.90
CA GLN A 39 7.45 -5.51 -18.11
C GLN A 39 8.18 -6.81 -18.50
N GLN A 40 8.67 -7.56 -17.53
CA GLN A 40 9.46 -8.77 -17.76
C GLN A 40 9.09 -9.89 -16.77
N LEU A 41 9.51 -11.11 -17.09
CA LEU A 41 9.43 -12.21 -16.15
C LEU A 41 10.40 -12.00 -14.99
N ALA A 42 9.92 -12.21 -13.78
CA ALA A 42 10.70 -12.16 -12.56
C ALA A 42 10.58 -13.50 -11.81
N GLY A 43 11.69 -13.92 -11.20
CA GLY A 43 11.77 -15.08 -10.34
C GLY A 43 12.07 -14.68 -8.91
N ARG A 44 11.47 -15.37 -7.94
CA ARG A 44 11.85 -15.27 -6.52
C ARG A 44 11.89 -16.65 -5.87
N THR A 45 12.78 -16.81 -4.90
CA THR A 45 12.97 -18.07 -4.18
C THR A 45 13.00 -17.83 -2.68
N THR A 46 12.42 -18.75 -1.91
CA THR A 46 12.57 -18.82 -0.46
C THR A 46 12.93 -20.25 -0.04
N ARG A 47 13.68 -20.37 1.05
CA ARG A 47 14.07 -21.66 1.62
C ARG A 47 13.76 -21.67 3.11
N THR A 48 13.52 -22.86 3.64
CA THR A 48 13.23 -23.02 5.06
C THR A 48 14.40 -22.49 5.89
N GLY A 49 14.10 -21.58 6.82
CA GLY A 49 15.09 -20.95 7.70
C GLY A 49 15.66 -19.62 7.20
N LEU A 50 15.29 -19.13 6.00
CA LEU A 50 15.58 -17.75 5.61
C LEU A 50 14.58 -16.78 6.25
N GLU A 51 15.10 -15.73 6.91
CA GLU A 51 14.30 -14.63 7.47
C GLU A 51 13.90 -13.58 6.42
N LEU A 52 13.61 -14.01 5.19
CA LEU A 52 13.17 -13.13 4.11
C LEU A 52 11.73 -13.48 3.72
N PRO A 53 10.73 -12.76 4.24
CA PRO A 53 9.31 -13.12 4.08
C PRO A 53 8.83 -13.09 2.62
N TYR A 54 9.59 -12.49 1.70
CA TYR A 54 9.25 -12.41 0.27
C TYR A 54 10.29 -13.06 -0.64
N GLY A 55 11.21 -13.83 -0.06
CA GLY A 55 12.30 -14.47 -0.79
C GLY A 55 13.31 -13.52 -1.43
N GLU A 56 14.32 -14.12 -2.03
CA GLU A 56 15.39 -13.46 -2.78
C GLU A 56 15.09 -13.49 -4.28
N PRO A 57 15.54 -12.50 -5.06
CA PRO A 57 15.46 -12.54 -6.52
C PRO A 57 16.18 -13.77 -7.07
N MET A 58 15.57 -14.42 -8.05
CA MET A 58 16.15 -15.53 -8.80
C MET A 58 16.41 -15.07 -10.24
N ASP A 59 17.63 -15.26 -10.72
CA ASP A 59 17.95 -15.00 -12.13
C ASP A 59 17.33 -16.09 -13.00
N ILE A 60 16.40 -15.68 -13.87
CA ILE A 60 15.72 -16.54 -14.84
C ILE A 60 15.98 -16.08 -16.28
N SER A 61 16.92 -15.16 -16.48
CA SER A 61 17.24 -14.57 -17.78
C SER A 61 17.65 -15.62 -18.80
N CYS A 62 18.37 -16.66 -18.37
CA CYS A 62 18.83 -17.76 -19.22
C CYS A 62 17.70 -18.68 -19.72
N CYS A 63 16.54 -18.70 -19.06
CA CYS A 63 15.48 -19.68 -19.30
C CYS A 63 14.11 -19.06 -19.60
N THR A 64 14.05 -17.79 -19.97
CA THR A 64 12.80 -17.04 -20.23
C THR A 64 11.88 -17.73 -21.24
N VAL A 65 12.42 -18.23 -22.36
CA VAL A 65 11.65 -18.92 -23.40
C VAL A 65 11.03 -20.23 -22.89
N ALA A 66 11.76 -20.98 -22.07
CA ALA A 66 11.25 -22.21 -21.46
C ALA A 66 10.16 -21.89 -20.43
N MET A 67 10.32 -20.80 -19.66
CA MET A 67 9.31 -20.30 -18.73
C MET A 67 8.02 -19.92 -19.43
N GLU A 68 8.09 -19.17 -20.53
CA GLU A 68 6.89 -18.80 -21.28
C GLU A 68 6.12 -20.01 -21.79
N LYS A 69 6.80 -21.11 -22.14
CA LYS A 69 6.13 -22.36 -22.52
C LYS A 69 5.40 -22.98 -21.34
N LEU A 70 6.03 -23.08 -20.17
CA LEU A 70 5.40 -23.61 -18.97
C LEU A 70 4.20 -22.76 -18.53
N ARG A 71 4.30 -21.43 -18.63
CA ARG A 71 3.19 -20.49 -18.32
C ARG A 71 1.96 -20.65 -19.22
N LYS A 72 2.12 -21.22 -20.42
CA LYS A 72 1.03 -21.52 -21.36
C LYS A 72 0.41 -22.90 -21.14
N GLY A 73 0.98 -23.71 -20.23
CA GLY A 73 0.42 -25.00 -19.83
C GLY A 73 -1.00 -24.84 -19.28
N ARG A 74 -1.85 -25.85 -19.51
CA ARG A 74 -3.27 -25.82 -19.11
C ARG A 74 -3.56 -26.55 -17.80
N ALA A 75 -2.63 -27.34 -17.28
CA ALA A 75 -2.87 -28.10 -16.05
C ALA A 75 -2.80 -27.16 -14.84
N PRO A 76 -3.74 -27.26 -13.88
CA PRO A 76 -3.73 -26.43 -12.67
C PRO A 76 -2.52 -26.73 -11.78
N PHE A 77 -2.03 -27.97 -11.83
CA PHE A 77 -0.80 -28.40 -11.19
C PHE A 77 -0.13 -29.52 -11.99
N GLU A 78 1.17 -29.69 -11.83
CA GLU A 78 1.96 -30.74 -12.45
C GLU A 78 3.11 -31.17 -11.54
N TRP A 79 3.39 -32.47 -11.50
CA TRP A 79 4.56 -32.99 -10.80
C TRP A 79 5.73 -33.10 -11.77
N LEU A 80 6.83 -32.42 -11.44
CA LEU A 80 8.04 -32.32 -12.24
C LEU A 80 9.23 -32.98 -11.53
N GLN A 81 10.17 -33.45 -12.33
CA GLN A 81 11.51 -33.78 -11.86
C GLN A 81 12.30 -32.50 -11.67
N LYS A 82 13.27 -32.51 -10.75
CA LYS A 82 14.08 -31.32 -10.48
C LYS A 82 14.94 -30.98 -11.71
N GLU A 83 15.42 -31.99 -12.40
CA GLU A 83 16.25 -31.94 -13.60
C GLU A 83 15.49 -31.38 -14.81
N ALA A 84 14.15 -31.41 -14.78
CA ALA A 84 13.31 -30.85 -15.83
C ALA A 84 13.11 -29.32 -15.71
N LEU A 85 13.61 -28.70 -14.63
CA LEU A 85 13.50 -27.26 -14.43
C LEU A 85 14.64 -26.53 -15.17
N PRO A 86 14.34 -25.58 -16.05
CA PRO A 86 15.30 -25.04 -17.00
C PRO A 86 16.29 -24.03 -16.40
N TRP A 87 16.19 -23.73 -15.10
CA TRP A 87 17.18 -22.93 -14.35
C TRP A 87 18.09 -23.80 -13.47
N ILE A 88 17.97 -25.13 -13.58
CA ILE A 88 18.83 -26.08 -12.87
C ILE A 88 19.80 -26.67 -13.90
N ASP A 89 21.09 -26.38 -13.75
CA ASP A 89 22.14 -26.94 -14.59
C ASP A 89 22.25 -28.46 -14.33
N VAL A 90 21.66 -29.26 -15.23
CA VAL A 90 21.84 -30.71 -15.27
C VAL A 90 22.09 -31.12 -16.71
N ASP A 91 23.08 -31.98 -16.93
CA ASP A 91 23.35 -32.60 -18.22
C ASP A 91 22.09 -33.35 -18.70
N THR A 92 21.43 -32.81 -19.74
CA THR A 92 20.10 -33.21 -20.21
C THR A 92 20.07 -34.55 -20.98
N GLU A 93 21.16 -35.32 -20.97
CA GLU A 93 21.29 -36.48 -21.87
C GLU A 93 20.48 -37.72 -21.48
N ASN A 94 19.86 -37.81 -20.30
CA ASN A 94 19.19 -39.05 -19.86
C ASN A 94 17.87 -38.86 -19.05
N ILE A 95 16.89 -38.11 -19.57
CA ILE A 95 15.54 -38.11 -18.99
C ILE A 95 14.72 -39.25 -19.63
N SER A 96 14.79 -40.45 -19.04
CA SER A 96 13.98 -41.61 -19.46
C SER A 96 12.58 -41.57 -18.83
N ASN A 97 11.51 -41.57 -19.65
CA ASN A 97 10.11 -41.65 -19.23
C ASN A 97 9.69 -43.08 -18.83
N ASP A 98 10.20 -43.57 -17.70
CA ASP A 98 9.82 -44.88 -17.14
C ASP A 98 8.85 -44.76 -15.96
N LEU A 99 8.10 -45.81 -15.60
CA LEU A 99 7.23 -45.80 -14.39
C LEU A 99 7.98 -45.47 -13.08
N LEU A 100 9.29 -45.74 -13.04
CA LEU A 100 10.19 -45.36 -11.95
C LEU A 100 10.51 -43.86 -11.94
N SER A 101 10.42 -43.19 -13.10
CA SER A 101 10.66 -41.75 -13.25
C SER A 101 9.57 -40.92 -12.55
N GLU A 102 8.36 -41.45 -12.37
CA GLU A 102 7.28 -40.78 -11.64
C GLU A 102 7.54 -40.68 -10.13
N LEU A 103 8.28 -41.64 -9.57
CA LEU A 103 8.70 -41.60 -8.16
C LEU A 103 9.69 -40.45 -7.93
N GLN A 104 10.53 -40.13 -8.92
CA GLN A 104 11.53 -39.07 -8.89
C GLN A 104 10.95 -37.66 -9.08
N LYS A 105 9.66 -37.53 -9.41
CA LYS A 105 8.97 -36.23 -9.48
C LYS A 105 8.73 -35.68 -8.07
N LEU A 106 9.61 -34.78 -7.62
CA LEU A 106 9.60 -34.19 -6.28
C LEU A 106 9.22 -32.71 -6.27
N VAL A 107 8.99 -32.11 -7.44
CA VAL A 107 8.61 -30.70 -7.55
C VAL A 107 7.15 -30.63 -7.94
N LEU A 108 6.33 -29.95 -7.14
CA LEU A 108 4.96 -29.61 -7.50
C LEU A 108 4.93 -28.22 -8.12
N MET A 109 4.62 -28.12 -9.40
CA MET A 109 4.30 -26.86 -10.08
C MET A 109 2.81 -26.60 -9.97
N ILE A 110 2.42 -25.37 -9.64
CA ILE A 110 1.04 -24.89 -9.62
C ILE A 110 0.94 -23.67 -10.52
N ALA A 111 -0.01 -23.72 -11.45
CA ALA A 111 -0.32 -22.61 -12.35
C ALA A 111 -1.40 -21.74 -11.72
N VAL A 112 -1.06 -20.48 -11.46
CA VAL A 112 -1.97 -19.46 -10.95
C VAL A 112 -2.43 -18.61 -12.11
N GLY A 113 -3.71 -18.74 -12.47
CA GLY A 113 -4.31 -17.90 -13.49
C GLY A 113 -4.29 -16.43 -13.07
N ASN A 114 -3.84 -15.58 -13.98
CA ASN A 114 -3.85 -14.14 -13.78
C ASN A 114 -4.83 -13.51 -14.79
N PRO A 115 -6.08 -13.20 -14.40
CA PRO A 115 -7.10 -12.74 -15.33
C PRO A 115 -6.81 -11.35 -15.92
N ASP A 116 -6.01 -10.54 -15.23
CA ASP A 116 -5.77 -9.14 -15.60
C ASP A 116 -4.53 -8.93 -16.49
N LEU A 117 -3.73 -9.99 -16.70
CA LEU A 117 -2.41 -9.90 -17.32
C LEU A 117 -2.24 -10.81 -18.55
N ARG A 118 -1.51 -10.28 -19.55
CA ARG A 118 -1.11 -10.89 -20.85
C ARG A 118 -0.81 -12.39 -20.77
N PRO A 119 -1.01 -13.16 -21.86
CA PRO A 119 -1.46 -14.55 -21.79
C PRO A 119 -0.42 -15.47 -21.14
N GLY A 120 -0.70 -15.89 -19.91
CA GLY A 120 0.07 -16.91 -19.20
C GLY A 120 -0.31 -16.94 -17.73
N SER A 121 -0.17 -18.12 -17.12
CA SER A 121 -0.29 -18.25 -15.67
C SER A 121 1.01 -17.83 -15.00
N ASP A 122 0.93 -17.34 -13.77
CA ASP A 122 2.08 -17.28 -12.88
C ASP A 122 2.32 -18.68 -12.30
N LEU A 123 3.57 -18.99 -11.95
CA LEU A 123 3.96 -20.35 -11.58
C LEU A 123 4.52 -20.37 -10.17
N VAL A 124 4.12 -21.36 -9.40
CA VAL A 124 4.63 -21.64 -8.05
C VAL A 124 5.20 -23.05 -8.03
N PHE A 125 6.41 -23.22 -7.50
CA PHE A 125 7.10 -24.50 -7.42
C PHE A 125 7.40 -24.84 -5.97
N PHE A 126 6.86 -25.96 -5.49
CA PHE A 126 7.15 -26.50 -4.16
C PHE A 126 8.11 -27.69 -4.28
N TYR A 127 9.24 -27.62 -3.59
CA TYR A 127 10.26 -28.67 -3.61
C TYR A 127 10.12 -29.57 -2.38
N PHE A 128 9.75 -30.82 -2.61
CA PHE A 128 9.60 -31.83 -1.57
C PHE A 128 10.88 -32.66 -1.40
N ARG A 129 11.09 -33.15 -0.18
CA ARG A 129 12.14 -34.14 0.09
C ARG A 129 11.80 -35.49 -0.53
N PRO A 130 12.81 -36.30 -0.94
CA PRO A 130 12.59 -37.63 -1.49
C PRO A 130 11.83 -38.58 -0.56
N ASP A 131 12.01 -38.42 0.76
CA ASP A 131 11.36 -39.24 1.77
C ASP A 131 9.91 -38.80 2.08
N PHE A 132 9.46 -37.66 1.53
CA PHE A 132 8.17 -37.03 1.82
C PHE A 132 7.84 -36.98 3.31
N SER A 133 8.85 -36.94 4.19
CA SER A 133 8.69 -36.92 5.65
C SER A 133 7.76 -35.79 6.11
N ASN A 134 7.76 -34.75 5.29
CA ASN A 134 7.08 -33.47 5.40
C ASN A 134 5.55 -33.55 5.30
N LEU A 135 5.00 -34.62 4.67
CA LEU A 135 3.55 -34.81 4.54
C LEU A 135 2.93 -35.63 5.69
N GLY A 136 3.69 -35.92 6.74
CA GLY A 136 3.20 -36.75 7.86
C GLY A 136 2.95 -38.21 7.48
N MET A 137 3.41 -38.65 6.31
CA MET A 137 3.29 -40.02 5.80
C MET A 137 4.32 -40.98 6.41
N THR A 138 4.77 -40.70 7.63
CA THR A 138 5.86 -41.40 8.31
C THR A 138 5.33 -42.53 9.19
N THR A 139 4.85 -43.59 8.55
CA THR A 139 4.98 -44.94 9.13
C THR A 139 5.49 -45.90 8.05
N SER A 140 6.80 -46.19 8.12
CA SER A 140 7.55 -47.21 7.36
C SER A 140 7.63 -47.05 5.84
N THR A 141 8.83 -46.77 5.30
CA THR A 141 9.39 -47.22 3.99
C THR A 141 8.51 -47.15 2.72
N LYS A 142 7.34 -46.52 2.75
CA LYS A 142 6.40 -46.48 1.64
C LYS A 142 6.73 -45.30 0.75
N THR A 143 7.09 -45.60 -0.49
CA THR A 143 7.15 -44.63 -1.58
C THR A 143 5.77 -44.02 -1.79
N VAL A 144 5.69 -42.68 -1.87
CA VAL A 144 4.43 -41.97 -2.12
C VAL A 144 3.86 -42.38 -3.48
N THR A 145 2.63 -42.87 -3.46
CA THR A 145 1.91 -43.33 -4.66
C THR A 145 1.46 -42.15 -5.51
N MET A 146 1.22 -42.40 -6.82
CA MET A 146 0.70 -41.39 -7.74
C MET A 146 -0.63 -40.78 -7.26
N ARG A 147 -1.50 -41.59 -6.64
CA ARG A 147 -2.78 -41.13 -6.09
C ARG A 147 -2.61 -40.14 -4.93
N GLU A 148 -1.62 -40.38 -4.07
CA GLU A 148 -1.29 -39.47 -2.96
C GLU A 148 -0.71 -38.16 -3.50
N LYS A 149 0.21 -38.21 -4.48
CA LYS A 149 0.74 -37.02 -5.15
C LYS A 149 -0.36 -36.20 -5.81
N ASP A 150 -1.32 -36.85 -6.46
CA ASP A 150 -2.46 -36.18 -7.09
C ASP A 150 -3.38 -35.50 -6.07
N LEU A 151 -3.70 -36.17 -4.95
CA LEU A 151 -4.48 -35.57 -3.85
C LEU A 151 -3.78 -34.34 -3.27
N VAL A 152 -2.48 -34.46 -3.02
CA VAL A 152 -1.62 -33.37 -2.53
C VAL A 152 -1.59 -32.21 -3.51
N GLY A 153 -1.46 -32.49 -4.81
CA GLY A 153 -1.47 -31.48 -5.87
C GLY A 153 -2.79 -30.70 -5.91
N ARG A 154 -3.93 -31.38 -5.84
CA ARG A 154 -5.26 -30.73 -5.78
C ARG A 154 -5.43 -29.88 -4.53
N ALA A 155 -5.04 -30.39 -3.37
CA ALA A 155 -5.17 -29.69 -2.10
C ALA A 155 -4.35 -28.39 -2.11
N TYR A 156 -3.07 -28.46 -2.50
CA TYR A 156 -2.23 -27.27 -2.55
C TYR A 156 -2.62 -26.30 -3.65
N ALA A 157 -3.09 -26.77 -4.81
CA ALA A 157 -3.62 -25.89 -5.85
C ALA A 157 -4.82 -25.09 -5.34
N ALA A 158 -5.73 -25.72 -4.59
CA ALA A 158 -6.86 -25.04 -3.98
C ALA A 158 -6.42 -24.05 -2.89
N SER A 159 -5.46 -24.42 -2.03
CA SER A 159 -4.93 -23.51 -1.00
C SER A 159 -4.23 -22.29 -1.60
N VAL A 160 -3.43 -22.49 -2.65
CA VAL A 160 -2.78 -21.40 -3.38
C VAL A 160 -3.82 -20.50 -4.03
N ALA A 161 -4.84 -21.06 -4.68
CA ALA A 161 -5.91 -20.27 -5.29
C ALA A 161 -6.66 -19.42 -4.25
N ALA A 162 -6.96 -19.97 -3.06
CA ALA A 162 -7.62 -19.26 -1.97
C ALA A 162 -6.78 -18.07 -1.47
N LEU A 163 -5.48 -18.26 -1.25
CA LEU A 163 -4.58 -17.18 -0.83
C LEU A 163 -4.40 -16.11 -1.90
N ILE A 164 -4.41 -16.50 -3.17
CA ILE A 164 -4.35 -15.54 -4.27
C ILE A 164 -5.64 -14.72 -4.32
N ALA A 165 -6.81 -15.32 -4.13
CA ALA A 165 -8.08 -14.61 -4.06
C ALA A 165 -8.09 -13.60 -2.90
N GLU A 166 -7.69 -14.03 -1.70
CA GLU A 166 -7.54 -13.14 -0.53
C GLU A 166 -6.57 -11.98 -0.82
N ALA A 167 -5.45 -12.27 -1.48
CA ALA A 167 -4.46 -11.26 -1.85
C ALA A 167 -4.99 -10.23 -2.87
N HIS A 168 -5.95 -10.62 -3.73
CA HIS A 168 -6.64 -9.71 -4.63
C HIS A 168 -7.67 -8.86 -3.88
N ASP A 169 -8.47 -9.47 -3.01
CA ASP A 169 -9.45 -8.76 -2.17
C ASP A 169 -8.77 -7.67 -1.32
N ASP A 170 -7.62 -7.99 -0.70
CA ASP A 170 -6.76 -7.03 0.01
C ASP A 170 -6.35 -5.84 -0.87
N LYS A 171 -6.06 -6.09 -2.15
CA LYS A 171 -5.65 -5.04 -3.10
C LYS A 171 -6.82 -4.14 -3.44
N PHE A 172 -8.01 -4.70 -3.71
CA PHE A 172 -9.22 -3.90 -3.94
C PHE A 172 -9.57 -3.01 -2.74
N MET A 173 -9.50 -3.56 -1.53
CA MET A 173 -9.72 -2.80 -0.29
C MET A 173 -8.71 -1.67 -0.12
N TRP A 174 -7.46 -1.89 -0.53
CA TRP A 174 -6.43 -0.85 -0.50
C TRP A 174 -6.72 0.27 -1.50
N ASP A 175 -7.12 -0.06 -2.72
CA ASP A 175 -7.44 0.93 -3.76
C ASP A 175 -8.61 1.85 -3.32
N ASP A 176 -9.63 1.27 -2.69
CA ASP A 176 -10.73 2.03 -2.07
C ASP A 176 -10.22 2.97 -0.96
N PHE A 177 -9.33 2.47 -0.11
CA PHE A 177 -8.74 3.26 0.97
C PHE A 177 -7.89 4.42 0.43
N GLU A 178 -7.08 4.16 -0.61
CA GLU A 178 -6.26 5.18 -1.26
C GLU A 178 -7.14 6.30 -1.86
N GLN A 179 -8.23 5.93 -2.52
CA GLN A 179 -9.17 6.90 -3.09
C GLN A 179 -9.83 7.75 -2.00
N ALA A 180 -10.31 7.12 -0.91
CA ALA A 180 -10.89 7.81 0.22
C ALA A 180 -9.88 8.76 0.88
N PHE A 181 -8.62 8.34 1.02
CA PHE A 181 -7.57 9.18 1.59
C PHE A 181 -7.28 10.41 0.73
N LYS A 182 -7.19 10.25 -0.60
CA LYS A 182 -7.02 11.37 -1.53
C LYS A 182 -8.20 12.35 -1.46
N ALA A 183 -9.43 11.84 -1.43
CA ALA A 183 -10.63 12.66 -1.29
C ALA A 183 -10.64 13.45 0.02
N ASN A 184 -10.31 12.80 1.14
CA ASN A 184 -10.20 13.46 2.45
C ASN A 184 -9.10 14.53 2.47
N GLY A 185 -7.95 14.28 1.82
CA GLY A 185 -6.90 15.27 1.65
C GLY A 185 -7.41 16.54 0.95
N ALA A 186 -8.19 16.39 -0.12
CA ALA A 186 -8.79 17.52 -0.82
C ALA A 186 -9.81 18.28 0.05
N ILE A 187 -10.62 17.57 0.85
CA ILE A 187 -11.56 18.19 1.80
C ILE A 187 -10.81 19.00 2.86
N ILE A 188 -9.76 18.45 3.45
CA ILE A 188 -8.94 19.13 4.46
C ILE A 188 -8.35 20.42 3.89
N GLU A 189 -7.82 20.38 2.66
CA GLU A 189 -7.23 21.55 2.03
C GLU A 189 -8.28 22.63 1.70
N ASN A 190 -9.47 22.22 1.25
CA ASN A 190 -10.60 23.13 1.06
C ASN A 190 -11.03 23.79 2.38
N LEU A 191 -11.16 23.02 3.46
CA LEU A 191 -11.50 23.55 4.79
C LEU A 191 -10.45 24.54 5.31
N ARG A 192 -9.16 24.27 5.10
CA ARG A 192 -8.08 25.21 5.43
C ARG A 192 -8.19 26.52 4.65
N SER A 193 -8.48 26.45 3.35
CA SER A 193 -8.71 27.62 2.51
C SER A 193 -9.91 28.44 2.99
N GLN A 194 -11.04 27.79 3.26
CA GLN A 194 -12.25 28.43 3.79
C GLN A 194 -12.02 29.09 5.15
N LEU A 195 -11.30 28.43 6.06
CA LEU A 195 -10.94 29.03 7.36
C LEU A 195 -10.06 30.27 7.19
N LYS A 196 -9.10 30.25 6.27
CA LYS A 196 -8.25 31.40 5.96
C LYS A 196 -9.07 32.56 5.41
N GLN A 197 -10.00 32.28 4.49
CA GLN A 197 -10.89 33.28 3.91
C GLN A 197 -11.85 33.87 4.97
N MET A 198 -12.49 33.02 5.78
CA MET A 198 -13.35 33.48 6.88
C MET A 198 -12.58 34.36 7.85
N ARG A 199 -11.38 33.95 8.29
CA ARG A 199 -10.54 34.78 9.16
C ARG A 199 -10.23 36.13 8.51
N GLY A 200 -9.91 36.16 7.21
CA GLY A 200 -9.74 37.42 6.47
C GLY A 200 -10.98 38.31 6.51
N MET A 201 -12.16 37.76 6.21
CA MET A 201 -13.42 38.51 6.26
C MET A 201 -13.75 39.02 7.66
N TYR A 202 -13.55 38.19 8.70
CA TYR A 202 -13.77 38.59 10.09
C TYR A 202 -12.89 39.78 10.48
N ARG A 203 -11.62 39.78 10.08
CA ARG A 203 -10.69 40.88 10.37
C ARG A 203 -11.14 42.20 9.74
N GLU A 204 -11.57 42.18 8.48
CA GLU A 204 -12.07 43.41 7.82
C GLU A 204 -13.41 43.87 8.42
N ARG A 205 -14.34 42.94 8.70
CA ARG A 205 -15.61 43.29 9.36
C ARG A 205 -15.39 43.93 10.72
N LEU A 206 -14.42 43.42 11.48
CA LEU A 206 -14.09 43.95 12.80
C LEU A 206 -13.53 45.38 12.70
N VAL A 207 -12.69 45.66 11.68
CA VAL A 207 -12.26 47.03 11.36
C VAL A 207 -13.43 47.93 11.01
N ASP A 208 -14.36 47.47 10.18
CA ASP A 208 -15.54 48.25 9.78
C ASP A 208 -16.46 48.55 10.97
N SER A 209 -16.68 47.58 11.86
CA SER A 209 -17.42 47.79 13.11
C SER A 209 -16.74 48.83 14.01
N CYS A 210 -15.41 48.76 14.19
CA CYS A 210 -14.68 49.76 14.95
C CYS A 210 -14.73 51.15 14.31
N ARG A 211 -14.67 51.25 12.97
CA ARG A 211 -14.82 52.52 12.23
C ARG A 211 -16.21 53.12 12.41
N PHE A 212 -17.25 52.29 12.29
CA PHE A 212 -18.61 52.71 12.56
C PHE A 212 -18.77 53.23 14.00
N TYR A 213 -18.20 52.51 14.96
CA TYR A 213 -18.20 52.91 16.37
C TYR A 213 -17.50 54.25 16.60
N LEU A 214 -16.33 54.45 15.99
CA LEU A 214 -15.59 55.71 16.08
C LEU A 214 -16.35 56.87 15.43
N LYS A 215 -17.04 56.62 14.31
CA LYS A 215 -17.89 57.61 13.65
C LYS A 215 -19.03 58.09 14.57
N ASN A 216 -19.68 57.17 15.28
CA ASN A 216 -20.74 57.55 16.24
C ASN A 216 -20.17 58.43 17.37
N LEU A 217 -18.95 58.15 17.84
CA LEU A 217 -18.27 59.01 18.82
C LEU A 217 -17.88 60.37 18.22
N SER A 218 -17.44 60.40 16.97
CA SER A 218 -17.16 61.64 16.23
C SER A 218 -18.38 62.55 16.18
N GLU A 219 -19.54 61.99 15.87
CA GLU A 219 -20.83 62.71 15.84
C GLU A 219 -21.24 63.18 17.25
N GLN A 220 -21.11 62.33 18.27
CA GLN A 220 -21.46 62.66 19.65
C GLN A 220 -20.63 63.84 20.21
N TYR A 221 -19.34 63.87 19.93
CA TYR A 221 -18.43 64.91 20.43
C TYR A 221 -18.21 66.06 19.43
N GLN A 222 -18.86 66.03 18.27
CA GLN A 222 -18.71 66.99 17.17
C GLN A 222 -17.24 67.21 16.75
N ARG A 223 -16.46 66.12 16.68
CA ARG A 223 -15.05 66.14 16.26
C ARG A 223 -14.78 65.01 15.28
N ASN A 224 -13.82 65.21 14.38
CA ASN A 224 -13.45 64.18 13.41
C ASN A 224 -12.31 63.32 13.96
N TYR A 225 -12.61 62.09 14.39
CA TYR A 225 -11.60 61.10 14.76
C TYR A 225 -11.30 60.14 13.62
N GLN A 226 -10.04 59.76 13.47
CA GLN A 226 -9.59 58.76 12.51
C GLN A 226 -8.61 57.79 13.17
N PHE A 227 -8.70 56.51 12.80
CA PHE A 227 -7.69 55.53 13.22
C PHE A 227 -6.41 55.72 12.42
N SER A 228 -5.27 55.62 13.10
CA SER A 228 -3.97 55.49 12.44
C SER A 228 -3.81 54.12 11.79
N ALA A 229 -2.87 54.02 10.84
CA ALA A 229 -2.56 52.74 10.18
C ALA A 229 -2.16 51.65 11.20
N GLY A 230 -1.36 51.99 12.22
CA GLY A 230 -0.97 51.06 13.27
C GLY A 230 -2.13 50.60 14.16
N ALA A 231 -3.10 51.47 14.44
CA ALA A 231 -4.30 51.10 15.19
C ALA A 231 -5.18 50.12 14.38
N LEU A 232 -5.36 50.37 13.08
CA LEU A 232 -6.10 49.45 12.20
C LEU A 232 -5.44 48.07 12.13
N GLU A 233 -4.11 48.01 12.13
CA GLU A 233 -3.39 46.74 12.13
C GLU A 233 -3.54 45.96 13.45
N GLN A 234 -3.51 46.66 14.60
CA GLN A 234 -3.81 46.01 15.89
C GLN A 234 -5.24 45.49 15.97
N ILE A 235 -6.21 46.25 15.46
CA ILE A 235 -7.61 45.85 15.38
C ILE A 235 -7.75 44.57 14.52
N ARG A 236 -7.08 44.51 13.36
CA ARG A 236 -7.07 43.31 12.50
C ARG A 236 -6.44 42.07 13.16
N ARG A 237 -5.54 42.26 14.12
CA ARG A 237 -4.86 41.15 14.83
C ARG A 237 -5.54 40.78 16.14
N TYR A 238 -6.62 41.47 16.50
CA TYR A 238 -7.29 41.25 17.78
C TYR A 238 -8.15 39.99 17.75
N GLU A 239 -7.93 39.10 18.72
CA GLU A 239 -8.62 37.81 18.86
C GLU A 239 -9.50 37.74 20.13
N GLY A 240 -9.68 38.85 20.85
CA GLY A 240 -10.46 38.91 22.08
C GLY A 240 -11.93 39.34 21.87
N GLU A 241 -12.61 39.64 22.98
CA GLU A 241 -14.00 40.10 22.97
C GLU A 241 -14.15 41.53 22.44
N TYR A 242 -15.18 41.77 21.62
CA TYR A 242 -15.44 43.06 20.96
C TYR A 242 -15.67 44.23 21.94
N PHE A 243 -16.32 43.99 23.08
CA PHE A 243 -16.58 45.02 24.09
C PHE A 243 -15.29 45.67 24.63
N ARG A 244 -14.18 44.92 24.70
CA ARG A 244 -12.88 45.46 25.14
C ARG A 244 -12.29 46.42 24.10
N LEU A 245 -12.49 46.14 22.81
CA LEU A 245 -12.13 47.06 21.73
C LEU A 245 -12.92 48.36 21.82
N GLU A 246 -14.24 48.28 22.05
CA GLU A 246 -15.06 49.49 22.22
C GLU A 246 -14.58 50.34 23.39
N ASN A 247 -14.25 49.73 24.53
CA ASN A 247 -13.72 50.44 25.68
C ASN A 247 -12.35 51.07 25.40
N ALA A 248 -11.48 50.38 24.68
CA ALA A 248 -10.19 50.92 24.26
C ALA A 248 -10.38 52.12 23.31
N ILE A 249 -11.32 52.06 22.38
CA ILE A 249 -11.66 53.16 21.47
C ILE A 249 -12.20 54.36 22.26
N LYS A 250 -13.13 54.16 23.21
CA LYS A 250 -13.63 55.22 24.10
C LYS A 250 -12.50 55.88 24.89
N ALA A 251 -11.58 55.07 25.43
CA ALA A 251 -10.43 55.58 26.17
C ALA A 251 -9.52 56.41 25.26
N GLY A 252 -9.23 55.93 24.05
CA GLY A 252 -8.46 56.67 23.05
C GLY A 252 -9.09 58.02 22.68
N VAL A 253 -10.41 58.06 22.46
CA VAL A 253 -11.16 59.30 22.18
C VAL A 253 -11.10 60.27 23.37
N ARG A 254 -11.26 59.77 24.60
CA ARG A 254 -11.10 60.60 25.82
C ARG A 254 -9.71 61.24 25.91
N ILE A 255 -8.66 60.44 25.66
CA ILE A 255 -7.28 60.94 25.67
C ILE A 255 -7.08 61.98 24.58
N ALA A 256 -7.55 61.72 23.35
CA ALA A 256 -7.45 62.66 22.24
C ALA A 256 -8.15 64.00 22.57
N ASN A 257 -9.30 63.95 23.24
CA ASN A 257 -10.02 65.16 23.65
C ASN A 257 -9.31 65.98 24.71
N ASN A 258 -8.56 65.33 25.60
CA ASN A 258 -7.78 65.99 26.63
C ASN A 258 -6.46 66.56 26.10
N LEU A 259 -5.83 65.90 25.12
CA LEU A 259 -4.58 66.35 24.50
C LEU A 259 -4.81 67.49 23.49
N HIS A 260 -5.97 67.49 22.83
CA HIS A 260 -6.40 68.56 21.94
C HIS A 260 -7.73 69.11 22.42
N PRO A 261 -7.77 69.89 23.52
CA PRO A 261 -9.00 70.54 23.95
C PRO A 261 -9.52 71.43 22.82
N ALA A 262 -10.83 71.34 22.53
CA ALA A 262 -11.46 72.17 21.51
C ALA A 262 -11.34 73.60 22.00
N GLY A 263 -10.54 74.40 21.28
CA GLY A 263 -10.35 75.84 21.43
C GLY A 263 -10.63 76.39 22.84
N GLY A 264 -9.58 76.56 23.63
CA GLY A 264 -9.57 77.72 24.53
C GLY A 264 -9.80 78.96 23.66
N GLN A 265 -10.82 79.73 24.02
CA GLN A 265 -10.97 81.13 23.59
C GLN A 265 -9.73 81.93 24.01
#